data_AF-A0A0L0UL41-F1
#
_entry.id   AF-A0A0L0UL41-F1
#
_cell.length_a   1.000
_cell.length_b   1.000
_cell.length_c   1.000
_cell.angle_alpha   90.00
_cell.angle_beta   90.00
_cell.angle_gamma   90.00
#
_symmetry.space_group_name_H-M   'P 1'
#
loop_
_entity.id
_entity.type
_entity.pdbx_description
1 polymer ?
#
loop_
_entity_poly.entity_id
_entity_poly.type
_entity_poly.pdbx_seq_one_letter_code
_entity_poly.pdbx_strand_id
1 'polypeptide(L)'
;MRWAIVQRNQLLKTLRLIDGLQVLEGGVLQVVEGTIIPPDLEPLLSHEYLSPLGSLVEKMKAGKMVVHEKLIEITKLLIEWDAKIVGVFEETPPQTGDDLLLPEWQEQIAQIMQTMQDNTFSNIPGDLHFQVVYPTGFDPDEERNDNDDNEDDSDQGED
;
A
#
# COMPACT_ATOMS: atom_id res chain seq x y z
N MET A 1 -5.83 17.18 -1.53
CA MET A 1 -6.41 16.08 -2.32
C MET A 1 -5.33 15.21 -2.97
N ARG A 2 -4.66 15.65 -4.06
CA ARG A 2 -3.61 14.87 -4.76
C ARG A 2 -2.55 14.27 -3.83
N TRP A 3 -1.97 15.10 -2.96
CA TRP A 3 -0.98 14.62 -2.00
C TRP A 3 -1.53 13.49 -1.14
N ALA A 4 -2.74 13.61 -0.58
CA ALA A 4 -3.33 12.60 0.30
C ALA A 4 -3.63 11.29 -0.44
N ILE A 5 -4.10 11.38 -1.69
CA ILE A 5 -4.33 10.24 -2.58
C ILE A 5 -3.02 9.47 -2.79
N VAL A 6 -1.97 10.19 -3.20
CA VAL A 6 -0.64 9.64 -3.44
C VAL A 6 -0.06 9.04 -2.16
N GLN A 7 -0.17 9.73 -1.03
CA GLN A 7 0.35 9.22 0.25
C GLN A 7 -0.36 7.94 0.68
N ARG A 8 -1.70 7.88 0.61
CA ARG A 8 -2.43 6.65 0.95
C ARG A 8 -2.03 5.48 0.04
N ASN A 9 -1.93 5.71 -1.26
CA ASN A 9 -1.55 4.68 -2.23
C ASN A 9 -0.11 4.20 -2.00
N GLN A 10 0.82 5.10 -1.68
CA GLN A 10 2.19 4.74 -1.33
C GLN A 10 2.23 3.86 -0.07
N LEU A 11 1.49 4.23 0.98
CA LEU A 11 1.41 3.43 2.22
C LEU A 11 0.82 2.04 1.96
N LEU A 12 -0.25 1.94 1.17
CA LEU A 12 -0.83 0.64 0.78
C LEU A 12 0.16 -0.20 -0.04
N LYS A 13 0.86 0.39 -1.00
CA LYS A 13 1.91 -0.29 -1.77
C LYS A 13 3.02 -0.83 -0.86
N THR A 14 3.50 -0.01 0.09
CA THR A 14 4.52 -0.45 1.06
C THR A 14 4.00 -1.61 1.91
N LEU A 15 2.75 -1.58 2.37
CA LEU A 15 2.15 -2.70 3.11
C LEU A 15 2.06 -3.98 2.28
N ARG A 16 1.69 -3.88 0.99
CA ARG A 16 1.68 -5.03 0.05
C ARG A 16 3.06 -5.63 -0.11
N LEU A 17 4.09 -4.80 -0.26
CA LEU A 17 5.47 -5.27 -0.36
C LEU A 17 5.91 -5.97 0.92
N ILE A 18 5.57 -5.44 2.10
CA ILE A 18 5.91 -6.09 3.38
C ILE A 18 5.16 -7.42 3.56
N ASP A 19 3.89 -7.49 3.18
CA ASP A 19 3.07 -8.70 3.29
C ASP A 19 3.49 -9.77 2.26
N GLY A 20 3.83 -9.36 1.03
CA GLY A 20 4.27 -10.27 -0.04
C GLY A 20 5.62 -10.98 0.23
N LEU A 21 6.41 -10.47 1.17
CA LEU A 21 7.67 -11.10 1.61
C LEU A 21 7.48 -12.08 2.76
N GLN A 22 6.27 -12.21 3.29
CA GLN A 22 5.96 -13.12 4.39
C GLN A 22 5.34 -14.40 3.83
N VAL A 23 5.96 -15.54 4.11
CA VAL A 23 5.40 -16.86 3.81
C VAL A 23 4.77 -17.43 5.09
N LEU A 24 3.54 -17.93 4.97
CA LEU A 24 2.89 -18.67 6.04
C LEU A 24 3.41 -20.11 6.05
N GLU A 25 4.34 -20.42 6.96
CA GLU A 25 4.83 -21.78 7.16
C GLU A 25 4.49 -22.25 8.58
N GLY A 26 3.69 -23.32 8.69
CA GLY A 26 3.25 -23.86 9.98
C GLY A 26 2.40 -22.92 10.83
N GLY A 27 1.77 -21.90 10.22
CA GLY A 27 0.97 -20.88 10.93
C GLY A 27 1.80 -19.71 11.48
N VAL A 28 3.09 -19.64 11.16
CA VAL A 28 3.97 -18.53 11.50
C VAL A 28 4.35 -17.80 10.22
N LEU A 29 4.23 -16.47 10.23
CA LEU A 29 4.76 -15.61 9.15
C LEU A 29 6.29 -15.64 9.23
N GLN A 30 6.91 -16.27 8.23
CA GLN A 30 8.35 -16.36 8.10
C GLN A 30 8.83 -15.55 6.90
N VAL A 31 9.89 -14.78 7.11
CA VAL A 31 10.69 -14.25 6.00
C VAL A 31 11.82 -15.27 5.80
N VAL A 32 11.89 -15.86 4.62
CA VAL A 32 12.85 -16.94 4.33
C VAL A 32 14.26 -16.38 4.34
N GLU A 33 15.21 -17.14 4.89
CA GLU A 33 16.62 -16.76 4.85
C GLU A 33 17.09 -16.67 3.39
N GLY A 34 17.60 -15.51 2.97
CA GLY A 34 17.94 -15.22 1.57
C GLY A 34 16.86 -14.48 0.78
N THR A 35 15.74 -14.06 1.39
CA THR A 35 14.76 -13.18 0.74
C THR A 35 15.43 -11.89 0.25
N ILE A 36 15.29 -11.63 -1.06
CA ILE A 36 15.73 -10.38 -1.68
C ILE A 36 14.76 -9.28 -1.24
N ILE A 37 15.30 -8.23 -0.61
CA ILE A 37 14.51 -7.08 -0.17
C ILE A 37 14.24 -6.20 -1.42
N PRO A 38 12.99 -5.87 -1.72
CA PRO A 38 12.66 -4.91 -2.77
C PRO A 38 13.33 -3.55 -2.49
N PRO A 39 13.92 -2.88 -3.50
CA PRO A 39 14.57 -1.58 -3.32
C PRO A 39 13.69 -0.54 -2.62
N ASP A 40 12.37 -0.59 -2.88
CA ASP A 40 11.37 0.29 -2.27
C ASP A 40 11.27 0.14 -0.74
N LEU A 41 11.69 -1.00 -0.16
CA LEU A 41 11.66 -1.25 1.29
C LEU A 41 13.01 -0.98 1.97
N GLU A 42 14.11 -0.93 1.22
CA GLU A 42 15.45 -0.73 1.80
C GLU A 42 15.56 0.54 2.66
N PRO A 43 15.01 1.72 2.26
CA PRO A 43 15.08 2.92 3.08
C PRO A 43 14.35 2.78 4.42
N LEU A 44 13.21 2.08 4.42
CA LEU A 44 12.45 1.83 5.64
C LEU A 44 13.23 0.90 6.57
N LEU A 45 13.71 -0.23 6.06
CA LEU A 45 14.36 -1.28 6.87
C LEU A 45 15.77 -0.90 7.33
N SER A 46 16.41 0.05 6.63
CA SER A 46 17.71 0.62 7.00
C SER A 46 17.60 1.85 7.90
N HIS A 47 16.37 2.31 8.21
CA HIS A 47 16.15 3.48 9.05
C HIS A 47 16.78 3.32 10.44
N GLU A 48 17.29 4.38 11.04
CA GLU A 48 18.02 4.36 12.33
C GLU A 48 17.26 3.71 13.50
N TYR A 49 15.92 3.75 13.46
CA TYR A 49 15.05 3.15 14.48
C TYR A 49 14.75 1.67 14.23
N LEU A 50 14.89 1.18 12.99
CA LEU A 50 14.66 -0.23 12.63
C LEU A 50 15.97 -1.00 12.45
N SER A 51 17.04 -0.33 12.06
CA SER A 51 18.36 -0.92 11.86
C SER A 51 18.91 -1.69 13.08
N PRO A 52 18.64 -1.29 14.35
CA PRO A 52 19.13 -2.02 15.53
C PRO A 52 18.42 -3.36 15.78
N LEU A 53 17.29 -3.63 15.12
CA LEU A 53 16.56 -4.89 15.28
C LEU A 53 17.39 -6.05 14.71
N GLY A 54 17.43 -7.16 15.44
CA GLY A 54 18.40 -8.25 15.22
C GLY A 54 18.07 -9.13 14.01
N SER A 55 16.79 -9.21 13.62
CA SER A 55 16.33 -10.02 12.50
C SER A 55 15.53 -9.22 11.47
N LEU A 56 15.55 -9.66 10.21
CA LEU A 56 14.73 -9.09 9.14
C LEU A 56 13.23 -9.19 9.46
N VAL A 57 12.80 -10.27 10.11
CA VAL A 57 11.41 -10.47 10.55
C VAL A 57 10.99 -9.39 11.55
N GLU A 58 11.82 -9.06 12.53
CA GLU A 58 11.53 -7.98 13.49
C GLU A 58 11.46 -6.63 12.79
N LYS A 59 12.38 -6.35 11.85
CA LYS A 59 12.35 -5.13 11.03
C LYS A 59 11.08 -5.01 10.21
N MET A 60 10.63 -6.09 9.58
CA MET A 60 9.39 -6.12 8.80
C MET A 60 8.16 -5.91 9.68
N LYS A 61 8.09 -6.57 10.85
CA LYS A 61 6.98 -6.38 11.80
C LYS A 61 6.90 -4.93 12.29
N ALA A 62 8.03 -4.37 12.72
CA ALA A 62 8.09 -2.99 13.17
C ALA A 62 7.80 -2.01 12.02
N GLY A 63 8.34 -2.26 10.83
CA GLY A 63 8.04 -1.49 9.61
C GLY A 63 6.55 -1.50 9.28
N LYS A 64 5.91 -2.67 9.30
CA LYS A 64 4.46 -2.82 9.10
C LYS A 64 3.67 -2.00 10.12
N MET A 65 4.06 -2.03 11.39
CA MET A 65 3.41 -1.22 12.44
C MET A 65 3.49 0.27 12.15
N VAL A 66 4.68 0.78 11.80
CA VAL A 66 4.90 2.20 11.50
C VAL A 66 4.10 2.64 10.27
N VAL A 67 4.13 1.84 9.19
CA VAL A 67 3.41 2.14 7.96
C VAL A 67 1.89 2.09 8.21
N HIS A 68 1.39 1.11 8.97
CA HIS A 68 -0.03 1.02 9.31
C HIS A 68 -0.49 2.19 10.19
N GLU A 69 0.32 2.62 11.17
CA GLU A 69 0.03 3.81 11.98
C GLU A 69 -0.15 5.05 11.09
N LYS A 70 0.74 5.25 10.11
CA LYS A 70 0.61 6.35 9.15
C LYS A 70 -0.59 6.22 8.22
N LEU A 71 -0.97 5.00 7.84
CA LEU A 71 -2.20 4.77 7.09
C LEU A 71 -3.43 5.18 7.91
N ILE A 72 -3.47 4.86 9.21
CA ILE A 72 -4.54 5.27 10.14
C ILE A 72 -4.64 6.80 10.20
N GLU A 73 -3.51 7.50 10.38
CA GLU A 73 -3.45 8.96 10.42
C GLU A 73 -3.98 9.59 9.12
N ILE A 74 -3.47 9.15 7.97
CA ILE A 74 -3.89 9.66 6.66
C ILE A 74 -5.36 9.37 6.39
N THR A 75 -5.85 8.18 6.77
CA THR A 75 -7.27 7.80 6.62
C THR A 75 -8.18 8.72 7.43
N LYS A 76 -7.82 9.02 8.67
CA LYS A 76 -8.58 9.98 9.51
C LYS A 76 -8.61 11.37 8.88
N LEU A 77 -7.47 11.83 8.35
CA LEU A 77 -7.37 13.12 7.68
C LEU A 77 -8.24 13.19 6.41
N LEU A 78 -8.21 12.13 5.60
CA LEU A 78 -9.04 12.01 4.39
C LEU A 78 -10.53 12.16 4.71
N ILE A 79 -11.02 11.46 5.74
CA ILE A 79 -12.42 11.54 6.18
C ILE A 79 -12.77 12.95 6.67
N GLU A 80 -11.90 13.57 7.48
CA GLU A 80 -12.15 14.92 7.99
C GLU A 80 -12.20 15.97 6.85
N TRP A 81 -11.40 15.75 5.81
CA TRP A 81 -11.31 16.66 4.68
C TRP A 81 -12.41 16.46 3.65
N ASP A 82 -13.02 15.28 3.56
CA ASP A 82 -14.01 14.95 2.53
C ASP A 82 -15.15 15.99 2.46
N ALA A 83 -15.77 16.29 3.61
CA ALA A 83 -16.84 17.28 3.70
C ALA A 83 -16.42 18.69 3.26
N LYS A 84 -15.15 19.06 3.46
CA LYS A 84 -14.62 20.40 3.13
C LYS A 84 -14.22 20.46 1.65
N ILE A 85 -13.60 19.41 1.13
CA ILE A 85 -13.07 19.38 -0.22
C ILE A 85 -14.20 19.28 -1.25
N VAL A 86 -15.23 18.48 -1.01
CA VAL A 86 -16.39 18.41 -1.92
C VAL A 86 -17.03 19.79 -2.07
N GLY A 87 -17.20 20.54 -0.98
CA GLY A 87 -17.71 21.91 -1.03
C GLY A 87 -16.83 22.86 -1.88
N VAL A 88 -15.50 22.71 -1.83
CA VAL A 88 -14.60 23.52 -2.68
C VAL A 88 -14.85 23.26 -4.17
N PHE A 89 -15.11 22.02 -4.60
CA PHE A 89 -15.41 21.72 -6.00
C PHE A 89 -16.78 22.26 -6.43
N GLU A 90 -17.76 22.26 -5.53
CA GLU A 90 -19.11 22.78 -5.81
C GLU A 90 -19.14 24.31 -5.85
N GLU A 91 -18.32 24.98 -5.02
CA GLU A 91 -18.30 26.43 -4.86
C GLU A 91 -17.30 27.15 -5.77
N THR A 92 -16.43 26.42 -6.49
CA THR A 92 -15.43 27.01 -7.40
C THR A 92 -15.71 26.65 -8.86
N PRO A 93 -15.34 27.53 -9.82
CA PRO A 93 -15.41 27.17 -11.23
C PRO A 93 -14.51 25.96 -11.54
N PRO A 94 -14.94 25.03 -12.41
CA PRO A 94 -14.15 23.86 -12.77
C PRO A 94 -12.73 24.22 -13.20
N GLN A 95 -11.74 23.55 -12.62
CA GLN A 95 -10.34 23.68 -12.94
C GLN A 95 -9.86 22.49 -13.80
N THR A 96 -8.75 22.68 -14.50
CA THR A 96 -8.14 21.62 -15.30
C THR A 96 -7.70 20.45 -14.40
N GLY A 97 -8.21 19.25 -14.71
CA GLY A 97 -7.88 18.00 -13.99
C GLY A 97 -8.79 17.68 -12.81
N ASP A 98 -9.84 18.48 -12.58
CA ASP A 98 -10.89 18.19 -11.58
C ASP A 98 -11.69 16.92 -11.93
N ASP A 99 -11.86 16.68 -13.23
CA ASP A 99 -12.51 15.52 -13.84
C ASP A 99 -11.82 14.19 -13.53
N LEU A 100 -10.54 14.22 -13.20
CA LEU A 100 -9.77 13.04 -12.74
C LEU A 100 -9.65 13.01 -11.22
N LEU A 101 -9.38 14.17 -10.62
CA LEU A 101 -9.05 14.25 -9.21
C LEU A 101 -10.25 13.97 -8.29
N LEU A 102 -11.45 14.44 -8.66
CA LEU A 102 -12.64 14.23 -7.83
C LEU A 102 -13.07 12.74 -7.83
N PRO A 103 -13.13 12.03 -8.98
CA PRO A 103 -13.38 10.59 -8.97
C PRO A 103 -12.35 9.79 -8.16
N GLU A 104 -11.05 10.05 -8.33
CA GLU A 104 -9.99 9.36 -7.56
C GLU A 104 -10.15 9.56 -6.04
N TRP A 105 -10.51 10.79 -5.63
CA TRP A 105 -10.79 11.08 -4.23
C TRP A 105 -12.01 10.30 -3.73
N GLN A 106 -13.12 10.36 -4.47
CA GLN A 106 -14.36 9.67 -4.11
C GLN A 106 -14.16 8.16 -4.02
N GLU A 107 -13.37 7.58 -4.92
CA GLU A 107 -13.00 6.17 -4.86
C GLU A 107 -12.23 5.83 -3.57
N GLN A 108 -11.23 6.63 -3.20
CA GLN A 108 -10.50 6.40 -1.95
C GLN A 108 -11.40 6.50 -0.71
N ILE A 109 -12.30 7.49 -0.68
CA ILE A 109 -13.27 7.64 0.41
C ILE A 109 -14.22 6.45 0.44
N ALA A 110 -14.72 5.98 -0.70
CA ALA A 110 -15.58 4.80 -0.79
C ALA A 110 -14.89 3.54 -0.25
N GLN A 111 -13.64 3.29 -0.62
CA GLN A 111 -12.85 2.17 -0.10
C GLN A 111 -12.68 2.26 1.42
N ILE A 112 -12.36 3.44 1.95
CA ILE A 112 -12.22 3.67 3.39
C ILE A 112 -13.55 3.36 4.09
N MET A 113 -14.65 3.94 3.62
CA MET A 113 -15.98 3.74 4.21
C MET A 113 -16.40 2.27 4.18
N GLN A 114 -16.09 1.54 3.11
CA GLN A 114 -16.33 0.11 3.02
C GLN A 114 -15.55 -0.67 4.10
N THR A 115 -14.24 -0.43 4.23
CA THR A 115 -13.44 -1.11 5.27
C THR A 115 -13.88 -0.80 6.71
N MET A 116 -14.46 0.39 6.93
CA MET A 116 -15.07 0.75 8.22
C MET A 116 -16.41 0.02 8.44
N GLN A 117 -17.27 -0.07 7.41
CA GLN A 117 -18.54 -0.79 7.47
C GLN A 117 -18.35 -2.29 7.70
N ASP A 118 -17.34 -2.87 7.04
CA ASP A 118 -16.98 -4.28 7.16
C ASP A 118 -16.20 -4.57 8.46
N ASN A 119 -15.92 -3.55 9.28
CA ASN A 119 -15.15 -3.63 10.52
C ASN A 119 -13.75 -4.26 10.33
N THR A 120 -13.15 -4.03 9.16
CA THR A 120 -11.83 -4.55 8.79
C THR A 120 -10.72 -3.52 8.93
N PHE A 121 -11.08 -2.23 9.05
CA PHE A 121 -10.12 -1.17 9.36
C PHE A 121 -9.82 -1.07 10.86
N SER A 122 -8.73 -1.69 11.31
CA SER A 122 -8.29 -1.57 12.70
C SER A 122 -7.65 -0.21 12.98
N ASN A 123 -7.94 0.35 14.15
CA ASN A 123 -7.26 1.54 14.66
C ASN A 123 -6.01 1.19 15.50
N ILE A 124 -5.59 -0.08 15.54
CA ILE A 124 -4.44 -0.55 16.29
C ILE A 124 -3.27 -0.76 15.31
N PRO A 125 -2.14 -0.04 15.45
CA PRO A 125 -0.98 -0.24 14.59
C PRO A 125 -0.52 -1.69 14.55
N GLY A 126 -0.22 -2.19 13.33
CA GLY A 126 0.14 -3.60 13.08
C GLY A 126 -1.02 -4.60 13.00
N ASP A 127 -2.21 -4.28 13.53
CA ASP A 127 -3.42 -5.12 13.41
C ASP A 127 -4.11 -4.87 12.06
N LEU A 128 -3.47 -5.29 10.98
CA LEU A 128 -3.92 -4.97 9.62
C LEU A 128 -4.68 -6.15 9.01
N HIS A 129 -5.95 -5.93 8.69
CA HIS A 129 -6.73 -6.93 7.96
C HIS A 129 -6.36 -6.94 6.48
N PHE A 130 -6.22 -8.14 5.91
CA PHE A 130 -5.94 -8.35 4.48
C PHE A 130 -6.79 -7.48 3.53
N GLN A 131 -8.09 -7.32 3.80
CA GLN A 131 -9.02 -6.55 2.97
C GLN A 131 -8.73 -5.04 2.90
N VAL A 132 -7.98 -4.49 3.87
CA VAL A 132 -7.55 -3.09 3.85
C VAL A 132 -6.44 -2.89 2.81
N VAL A 133 -5.60 -3.90 2.63
CA VAL A 133 -4.45 -3.88 1.71
C VAL A 133 -4.87 -4.30 0.30
N TYR A 134 -5.76 -5.29 0.24
CA TYR A 134 -6.24 -5.93 -0.98
C TYR A 134 -7.76 -5.82 -1.02
N PRO A 135 -8.29 -4.77 -1.69
CA PRO A 135 -9.73 -4.60 -1.86
C PRO A 135 -10.33 -5.83 -2.57
N THR A 136 -11.61 -6.09 -2.30
CA THR A 136 -12.37 -7.17 -2.96
C THR A 136 -12.18 -7.15 -4.48
N GLY A 137 -11.76 -8.28 -5.06
CA GLY A 137 -11.45 -8.41 -6.50
C GLY A 137 -9.97 -8.30 -6.85
N PHE A 138 -9.08 -8.05 -5.89
CA PHE A 138 -7.64 -8.14 -6.10
C PHE A 138 -7.20 -9.61 -6.19
N ASP A 139 -6.64 -10.01 -7.33
CA ASP A 139 -5.94 -11.28 -7.52
C ASP A 139 -4.42 -11.05 -7.35
N PRO A 140 -3.80 -11.54 -6.26
CA PRO A 140 -2.35 -11.40 -6.04
C PRO A 140 -1.49 -12.10 -7.10
N ASP A 141 -2.08 -13.00 -7.91
CA ASP A 141 -1.36 -13.68 -8.99
C ASP A 141 -1.35 -12.86 -10.30
N GLU A 142 -2.23 -11.87 -10.48
CA GLU A 142 -2.21 -10.98 -11.66
C GLU A 142 -1.05 -9.96 -11.59
N GLU A 143 -0.74 -9.37 -10.41
CA GLU A 143 0.38 -8.42 -10.23
C GLU A 143 1.77 -9.07 -10.38
N ARG A 144 1.87 -10.41 -10.27
CA ARG A 144 3.14 -11.14 -10.42
C ARG A 144 3.56 -11.30 -11.88
N ASN A 145 2.62 -11.27 -12.81
CA ASN A 145 2.88 -11.58 -14.23
C ASN A 145 3.47 -10.40 -15.01
N ASP A 146 3.37 -9.16 -14.52
CA ASP A 146 3.85 -7.97 -15.24
C ASP A 146 5.39 -7.81 -15.22
N ASN A 147 6.12 -8.66 -14.49
CA ASN A 147 7.58 -8.57 -14.34
C ASN A 147 8.39 -9.62 -15.12
N ASP A 148 7.74 -10.55 -15.85
CA ASP A 148 8.45 -11.68 -16.51
C ASP A 148 8.57 -11.57 -18.05
N ASP A 149 8.08 -10.50 -18.68
CA ASP A 149 8.17 -10.32 -20.15
C ASP A 149 9.47 -9.64 -20.63
N ASN A 150 10.62 -9.99 -20.05
CA ASN A 150 11.94 -9.60 -20.57
C ASN A 150 12.90 -10.79 -20.65
N GLU A 151 12.55 -11.81 -21.43
CA GLU A 151 13.52 -12.75 -21.99
C GLU A 151 13.28 -12.84 -23.51
N ASP A 152 14.00 -12.02 -24.28
CA ASP A 152 15.23 -12.39 -24.98
C ASP A 152 14.92 -12.89 -26.41
N ASP A 153 14.61 -11.94 -27.29
CA ASP A 153 14.62 -12.14 -28.75
C ASP A 153 16.10 -12.18 -29.21
N SER A 154 16.78 -13.26 -28.85
CA SER A 154 18.11 -13.59 -29.35
C SER A 154 18.00 -14.13 -30.77
N ASP A 155 18.18 -13.19 -31.70
CA ASP A 155 18.52 -13.31 -33.11
C ASP A 155 19.29 -14.62 -33.45
N GLN A 156 18.64 -15.52 -34.20
CA GLN A 156 19.32 -16.61 -34.90
C GLN A 156 19.04 -16.50 -36.40
N GLY A 157 19.79 -15.62 -37.05
CA GLY A 157 20.09 -15.73 -38.47
C GLY A 157 21.54 -16.15 -38.65
N GLU A 158 21.79 -17.43 -38.99
CA GLU A 158 22.93 -17.89 -39.80
C GLU A 158 22.78 -19.40 -40.11
N ASP A 159 22.29 -19.71 -41.32
CA ASP A 159 22.97 -20.52 -42.37
C ASP A 159 21.99 -20.94 -43.49
#